data_AF-A0A069A1L8-F1
#
_entry.id   AF-A0A069A1L8-F1
#
_cell.length_a   1.000
_cell.length_b   1.000
_cell.length_c   1.000
_cell.angle_alpha   90.00
_cell.angle_beta   90.00
_cell.angle_gamma   90.00
#
_symmetry.space_group_name_H-M   'P 1'
#
loop_
_entity.id
_entity.type
_entity.pdbx_description
1 polymer ?
#
loop_
_entity_poly.entity_id
_entity_poly.type
_entity_poly.pdbx_seq_one_letter_code
_entity_poly.pdbx_strand_id
1 'polypeptide(L)' 'MKIITDSSRADYFKQRRQNKKTFSVLLDREKVEKIEEHLKKQNKTKTIWLEEKINEELEKEE' A
#
# COMPACT_ATOMS: atom_id res chain seq x y z
N MET A 1 16.39 -21.20 -18.54
CA MET A 1 16.42 -20.28 -17.39
C MET A 1 16.67 -18.87 -17.93
N LYS A 2 15.68 -17.96 -17.88
CA LYS A 2 15.79 -16.63 -18.50
C LYS A 2 16.57 -15.70 -17.56
N ILE A 3 17.80 -15.32 -17.94
CA ILE A 3 18.64 -14.41 -17.17
C ILE A 3 18.01 -13.02 -17.29
N ILE A 4 17.41 -12.53 -16.20
CA ILE A 4 16.93 -11.14 -16.12
C ILE A 4 18.17 -10.26 -15.99
N THR A 5 18.47 -9.49 -17.04
CA THR A 5 19.56 -8.51 -17.07
C THR A 5 19.27 -7.35 -16.11
N ASP A 6 20.30 -6.66 -15.61
CA ASP A 6 20.13 -5.51 -14.71
C ASP A 6 19.28 -4.38 -15.32
N SER A 7 19.26 -4.24 -16.65
CA SER A 7 18.39 -3.31 -17.36
C SER A 7 16.90 -3.60 -17.12
N SER A 8 16.49 -4.87 -17.20
CA SER A 8 15.10 -5.27 -17.00
C SER A 8 14.64 -5.07 -15.55
N ARG A 9 15.54 -5.26 -14.56
CA ARG A 9 15.26 -4.95 -13.15
C ARG A 9 15.14 -3.45 -12.92
N ALA A 10 16.08 -2.67 -13.44
CA ALA A 10 16.07 -1.22 -13.31
C ALA A 10 14.79 -0.61 -13.91
N ASP A 11 14.37 -1.08 -15.09
CA ASP A 11 13.14 -0.64 -15.74
C ASP A 11 11.88 -1.01 -14.95
N TYR A 12 11.83 -2.22 -14.36
CA TYR A 12 10.74 -2.61 -13.47
C TYR A 12 10.63 -1.69 -12.25
N PHE A 13 11.75 -1.36 -11.59
CA PHE A 13 11.74 -0.43 -10.46
C PHE A 13 11.38 0.99 -10.87
N LYS A 14 11.77 1.42 -12.08
CA LYS A 14 11.43 2.74 -12.63
C LYS A 14 9.93 2.87 -12.86
N GLN A 15 9.31 1.90 -13.54
CA GLN A 15 7.87 1.88 -13.79
C GLN A 15 7.07 1.78 -12.49
N ARG A 16 7.55 0.99 -11.51
CA ARG A 16 6.89 0.89 -10.20
C ARG A 16 6.82 2.24 -9.46
N ARG A 17 7.89 3.05 -9.51
CA ARG A 17 7.94 4.38 -8.87
C ARG A 17 7.10 5.43 -9.61
N GLN A 18 6.93 5.30 -10.93
CA GLN A 18 6.08 6.19 -11.71
C GLN A 18 4.60 6.02 -11.37
N ASN A 19 4.16 4.77 -11.18
CA ASN A 19 2.75 4.46 -10.97
C ASN A 19 2.34 4.38 -9.50
N LYS A 20 3.29 4.23 -8.58
CA LYS A 20 3.01 4.07 -7.14
C LYS A 20 3.88 5.00 -6.32
N LYS A 21 3.24 5.75 -5.43
CA LYS A 21 3.89 6.60 -4.44
C LYS A 21 3.71 6.00 -3.05
N THR A 22 4.76 6.01 -2.24
CA THR A 22 4.66 5.60 -0.83
C THR A 22 4.07 6.73 0.00
N PHE A 23 3.06 6.41 0.80
CA PHE A 23 2.51 7.28 1.83
C PHE A 23 2.84 6.66 3.19
N SER A 24 3.58 7.39 4.03
CA SER A 24 4.04 6.89 5.32
C SER A 24 3.80 7.95 6.39
N VAL A 25 3.16 7.53 7.49
CA VAL A 25 2.80 8.39 8.61
C VAL A 25 3.21 7.68 9.89
N LEU A 26 3.76 8.44 10.85
CA LEU A 26 4.06 7.93 12.17
C LEU A 26 2.78 7.97 13.01
N LEU A 27 2.39 6.82 13.56
CA LEU A 27 1.16 6.66 14.35
C LEU A 27 1.51 6.07 15.72
N ASP A 28 0.58 6.25 16.66
CA ASP A 28 0.64 5.59 17.95
C ASP A 28 0.70 4.07 17.79
N ARG A 29 1.62 3.43 18.53
CA ARG A 29 1.89 1.99 18.42
C ARG A 29 0.66 1.14 18.74
N GLU A 30 -0.04 1.46 19.81
CA GLU A 30 -1.21 0.69 20.25
C GLU A 30 -2.34 0.77 19.22
N LYS A 31 -2.51 1.95 18.60
CA LYS A 31 -3.47 2.11 17.49
C LYS A 31 -3.10 1.24 16.29
N VAL A 32 -1.82 1.21 15.92
CA VAL A 32 -1.35 0.37 14.82
C VAL A 32 -1.63 -1.09 15.12
N GLU A 33 -1.20 -1.60 16.28
CA GLU A 33 -1.39 -3.00 16.68
C GLU A 33 -2.88 -3.41 16.65
N LYS A 34 -3.78 -2.58 17.18
CA LYS A 34 -5.23 -2.82 17.15
C LYS A 34 -5.79 -2.90 15.72
N ILE A 35 -5.38 -2.01 14.81
CA ILE A 35 -5.87 -2.09 13.42
C ILE A 35 -5.27 -3.29 12.69
N GLU A 36 -4.02 -3.69 12.98
CA GLU A 36 -3.45 -4.89 12.37
C GLU A 36 -4.25 -6.15 12.74
N GLU A 37 -4.61 -6.29 14.02
CA GLU A 37 -5.44 -7.40 14.48
C GLU A 37 -6.84 -7.38 13.86
N HIS A 38 -7.46 -6.20 13.78
CA HIS A 38 -8.76 -6.03 13.14
C HIS A 38 -8.75 -6.46 11.67
N LEU A 39 -7.75 -6.00 10.91
CA LEU A 39 -7.57 -6.36 9.51
C LEU A 39 -7.28 -7.84 9.30
N LYS A 40 -6.50 -8.44 10.22
CA LYS A 40 -6.23 -9.87 10.19
C LYS A 40 -7.51 -10.70 10.38
N LYS A 41 -8.41 -10.28 11.27
CA LYS A 41 -9.73 -10.94 11.47
C LYS A 41 -10.61 -10.86 10.22
N GLN A 42 -10.45 -9.81 9.42
CA GLN A 42 -11.19 -9.60 8.17
C GLN A 42 -10.48 -10.18 6.93
N ASN A 43 -9.32 -10.83 7.10
CA ASN A 43 -8.46 -11.29 6.01
C ASN A 43 -8.15 -10.17 4.97
N LYS A 44 -7.99 -8.93 5.45
CA LYS A 44 -7.77 -7.74 4.63
C LYS A 44 -6.34 -7.22 4.83
N THR A 45 -5.74 -6.71 3.76
CA THR A 45 -4.40 -6.10 3.82
C THR A 45 -4.47 -4.62 4.15
N LYS A 46 -3.38 -4.05 4.68
CA LYS A 46 -3.31 -2.61 4.99
C LYS A 46 -3.50 -1.73 3.75
N THR A 47 -2.97 -2.18 2.61
CA THR A 47 -3.11 -1.47 1.33
C THR A 47 -4.57 -1.38 0.91
N ILE A 48 -5.28 -2.51 0.90
CA ILE A 48 -6.70 -2.55 0.52
C ILE A 48 -7.52 -1.68 1.47
N TRP A 49 -7.30 -1.82 2.78
CA TRP A 49 -8.01 -1.02 3.77
C TRP A 49 -7.77 0.49 3.61
N LEU A 50 -6.52 0.90 3.36
CA LEU A 50 -6.20 2.31 3.18
C LEU A 50 -6.78 2.87 1.88
N GLU A 51 -6.74 2.11 0.78
CA GLU A 51 -7.35 2.50 -0.50
C GLU A 51 -8.87 2.68 -0.35
N GLU A 52 -9.56 1.76 0.33
CA GLU A 52 -10.99 1.91 0.63
C GLU A 52 -11.29 3.16 1.45
N LYS A 53 -10.49 3.43 2.50
CA LYS A 53 -10.69 4.65 3.32
C LYS A 53 -10.41 5.93 2.57
N ILE A 54 -9.47 5.93 1.63
CA ILE A 54 -9.23 7.07 0.74
C ILE A 54 -10.42 7.26 -0.18
N ASN A 55 -10.92 6.20 -0.82
CA ASN A 55 -12.08 6.29 -1.71
C ASN A 55 -13.33 6.77 -0.97
N GLU A 56 -13.62 6.22 0.21
CA GLU A 56 -14.73 6.66 1.06
C GLU A 56 -14.63 8.16 1.41
N GLU A 57 -13.43 8.70 1.55
CA GLU A 57 -13.24 10.13 1.85
C GLU A 57 -13.42 10.99 0.61
N LEU A 58 -12.87 10.56 -0.53
CA LEU A 58 -13.03 11.26 -1.82
C LEU A 58 -14.49 11.27 -2.30
N GLU A 59 -15.25 10.20 -2.07
CA GLU A 59 -16.68 10.14 -2.41
C GLU A 59 -17.56 11.08 -1.58
N LYS A 60 -17.09 11.53 -0.40
CA LYS A 60 -17.81 12.52 0.42
C LYS A 60 -17.55 13.97 0.01
N GLU A 61 -16.52 14.21 -0.79
CA GLU A 61 -16.20 15.54 -1.32
C GLU A 61 -16.99 15.86 -2.62
N GLU A 62 -17.69 14.86 -3.19
CA GLU A 62 -18.66 15.02 -4.31
C GLU A 62 -20.11 15.19 -3.81
#